data_AF-A0A4U5MUE7-F1
#
_entry.id   AF-A0A4U5MUE7-F1
#
_cell.length_a   1.000
_cell.length_b   1.000
_cell.length_c   1.000
_cell.angle_alpha   90.00
_cell.angle_beta   90.00
_cell.angle_gamma   90.00
#
_symmetry.space_group_name_H-M   'P 1'
#
loop_
_entity.id
_entity.type
_entity.pdbx_description
1 polymer ?
#
loop_
_entity_poly.entity_id
_entity_poly.type
_entity_poly.pdbx_seq_one_letter_code
_entity_poly.pdbx_strand_id
1 'polypeptide(L)'
;MEKDDFTCPEKFLVDGYDTRFCHSIPSIEGSKNKDSLATLFAGFLDYYIHFDWNSNVVQIRRSENLTKTEKKWFDCPFCIEDPFKLHHNLTSAVSYNVAQFIMDTMCQTRQKLGQLKAKKELTFNDVQAFLESCRLPHNRVLSVTRVVKQRYMKPEKKKKKLGNNVGPKELSLVINHKV
;
A
#
# COMPACT_ATOMS: atom_id res chain seq x y z
N MET A 1 -26.35 -37.78 -6.63
CA MET A 1 -25.95 -36.90 -5.52
C MET A 1 -24.50 -36.55 -5.76
N GLU A 2 -24.27 -35.42 -6.41
CA GLU A 2 -22.94 -34.85 -6.60
C GLU A 2 -22.48 -34.36 -5.23
N LYS A 3 -21.30 -34.80 -4.77
CA LYS A 3 -20.75 -34.36 -3.50
C LYS A 3 -20.28 -32.93 -3.70
N ASP A 4 -20.99 -31.97 -3.11
CA ASP A 4 -20.49 -30.61 -3.02
C ASP A 4 -19.20 -30.59 -2.19
N ASP A 5 -18.07 -30.52 -2.90
CA ASP A 5 -16.75 -30.43 -2.31
C ASP A 5 -16.50 -29.00 -1.81
N PHE A 6 -17.14 -28.65 -0.70
CA PHE A 6 -16.95 -27.40 0.03
C PHE A 6 -15.70 -27.44 0.94
N THR A 7 -14.73 -28.30 0.64
CA THR A 7 -13.56 -28.46 1.49
C THR A 7 -12.59 -27.28 1.32
N CYS A 8 -12.01 -26.83 2.43
CA CYS A 8 -10.91 -25.86 2.40
C CYS A 8 -9.80 -26.45 1.50
N PRO A 9 -9.30 -25.71 0.49
CA PRO A 9 -8.31 -26.26 -0.44
C PRO A 9 -7.11 -26.84 0.30
N GLU A 10 -6.51 -27.90 -0.24
CA GLU A 10 -5.24 -28.42 0.28
C GLU A 10 -4.16 -27.33 0.23
N LYS A 11 -3.25 -27.34 1.23
CA LYS A 11 -2.17 -26.34 1.36
C LYS A 11 -1.49 -26.09 0.03
N PHE A 12 -1.56 -24.84 -0.43
CA PHE A 12 -0.95 -24.40 -1.68
C PHE A 12 0.15 -23.39 -1.35
N LEU A 13 1.41 -23.84 -1.47
CA LEU A 13 2.57 -23.06 -1.06
C LEU A 13 3.22 -22.38 -2.28
N VAL A 14 3.36 -21.06 -2.21
CA VAL A 14 4.14 -20.26 -3.18
C VAL A 14 5.20 -19.50 -2.40
N ASP A 15 6.47 -19.68 -2.76
CA ASP A 15 7.63 -19.10 -2.05
C ASP A 15 7.63 -19.36 -0.52
N GLY A 16 7.07 -20.50 -0.09
CA GLY A 16 6.95 -20.86 1.33
C GLY A 16 5.78 -20.20 2.08
N TYR A 17 4.92 -19.45 1.39
CA TYR A 17 3.68 -18.88 1.95
C TYR A 17 2.49 -19.73 1.57
N ASP A 18 1.58 -19.97 2.52
CA ASP A 18 0.28 -20.56 2.25
C ASP A 18 -0.61 -19.54 1.55
N THR A 19 -0.85 -19.75 0.26
CA THR A 19 -1.62 -18.83 -0.59
C THR A 19 -3.01 -19.38 -0.93
N ARG A 20 -3.54 -20.24 -0.08
CA ARG A 20 -4.91 -20.72 -0.24
C ARG A 20 -5.92 -19.64 0.05
N PHE A 21 -6.99 -19.67 -0.72
CA PHE A 21 -8.22 -18.94 -0.48
C PHE A 21 -9.39 -19.72 -1.08
N CYS A 22 -10.61 -19.40 -0.67
CA CYS A 22 -11.78 -20.03 -1.27
C CYS A 22 -11.93 -19.57 -2.73
N HIS A 23 -11.84 -20.51 -3.68
CA HIS A 23 -11.96 -20.24 -5.11
C HIS A 23 -13.34 -20.61 -5.69
N SER A 24 -14.17 -21.36 -4.95
CA SER A 24 -15.50 -21.76 -5.41
C SER A 24 -16.54 -20.72 -5.01
N ILE A 25 -17.00 -19.92 -5.98
CA ILE A 25 -18.08 -18.93 -5.80
C ILE A 25 -19.34 -19.53 -5.14
N PRO A 26 -19.79 -20.77 -5.43
CA PRO A 26 -20.98 -21.35 -4.78
C PRO A 26 -20.90 -21.44 -3.25
N SER A 27 -19.70 -21.40 -2.68
CA SER A 27 -19.47 -21.50 -1.23
C SER A 27 -19.44 -20.15 -0.52
N ILE A 28 -19.40 -19.05 -1.27
CA ILE A 28 -19.36 -17.70 -0.74
C ILE A 28 -20.79 -17.15 -0.82
N GLU A 29 -21.50 -17.08 0.31
CA GLU A 29 -22.76 -16.35 0.38
C GLU A 29 -22.53 -14.92 -0.13
N GLY A 30 -23.35 -14.48 -1.09
CA GLY A 30 -23.30 -13.12 -1.59
C GLY A 30 -23.53 -12.11 -0.47
N SER A 31 -22.91 -10.92 -0.58
CA SER A 31 -23.09 -9.86 0.40
C SER A 31 -24.58 -9.50 0.54
N LYS A 32 -25.06 -9.45 1.78
CA LYS A 32 -26.41 -8.97 2.13
C LYS A 32 -26.51 -7.44 2.10
N ASN A 33 -25.37 -6.73 1.99
CA ASN A 33 -25.32 -5.28 1.94
C ASN A 33 -26.06 -4.75 0.70
N LYS A 34 -26.90 -3.73 0.89
CA LYS A 34 -27.70 -3.07 -0.15
C LYS A 34 -27.34 -1.59 -0.32
N ASP A 35 -26.25 -1.15 0.30
CA ASP A 35 -25.84 0.24 0.26
C ASP A 35 -25.37 0.62 -1.15
N SER A 36 -25.67 1.85 -1.55
CA SER A 36 -25.17 2.39 -2.79
C SER A 36 -23.65 2.57 -2.73
N LEU A 37 -22.98 2.57 -3.89
CA LEU A 37 -21.54 2.84 -3.98
C LEU A 37 -21.14 4.15 -3.28
N ALA A 38 -21.96 5.20 -3.41
CA ALA A 38 -21.72 6.50 -2.77
C ALA A 38 -21.86 6.45 -1.23
N THR A 39 -22.62 5.49 -0.71
CA THR A 39 -22.75 5.25 0.74
C THR A 39 -21.55 4.46 1.24
N LEU A 40 -21.18 3.38 0.55
CA LEU A 40 -20.00 2.57 0.88
C LEU A 40 -18.72 3.39 0.83
N PHE A 41 -18.54 4.26 -0.18
CA PHE A 41 -17.37 5.12 -0.28
C PHE A 41 -17.30 6.15 0.85
N ALA A 42 -18.42 6.75 1.23
CA ALA A 42 -18.46 7.65 2.39
C ALA A 42 -18.15 6.90 3.70
N GLY A 43 -18.71 5.71 3.87
CA GLY A 43 -18.45 4.83 5.00
C GLY A 43 -16.99 4.37 5.09
N PHE A 44 -16.34 4.09 3.95
CA PHE A 44 -14.92 3.79 3.87
C PHE A 44 -14.08 4.93 4.44
N LEU A 45 -14.35 6.17 4.02
CA LEU A 45 -13.65 7.35 4.52
C LEU A 45 -13.89 7.53 6.02
N ASP A 46 -15.15 7.49 6.47
CA ASP A 46 -15.50 7.62 7.88
C ASP A 46 -14.80 6.55 8.74
N TYR A 47 -14.83 5.30 8.29
CA TYR A 47 -14.20 4.19 8.99
C TYR A 47 -12.70 4.42 9.18
N TYR A 48 -11.96 4.70 8.10
CA TYR A 48 -10.51 4.84 8.18
C TYR A 48 -10.02 6.17 8.77
N ILE A 49 -10.86 7.20 8.80
CA ILE A 49 -10.59 8.42 9.56
C ILE A 49 -10.62 8.14 11.07
N HIS A 50 -11.55 7.31 11.53
CA HIS A 50 -11.74 6.98 12.95
C HIS A 50 -11.06 5.67 13.39
N PHE A 51 -10.48 4.92 12.44
CA PHE A 51 -9.77 3.69 12.74
C PHE A 51 -8.59 3.98 13.68
N ASP A 52 -8.44 3.17 14.73
CA ASP A 52 -7.33 3.31 15.66
C ASP A 52 -6.03 2.78 15.03
N TRP A 53 -5.42 3.66 14.23
CA TRP A 53 -4.13 3.43 13.58
C TRP A 53 -2.98 3.29 14.57
N ASN A 54 -3.13 3.60 15.85
CA ASN A 54 -2.06 3.44 16.83
C ASN A 54 -1.95 2.00 17.33
N SER A 55 -3.10 1.32 17.48
CA SER A 55 -3.14 -0.01 18.09
C SER A 55 -3.40 -1.13 17.09
N ASN A 56 -4.09 -0.86 15.98
CA ASN A 56 -4.60 -1.89 15.08
C ASN A 56 -3.82 -2.00 13.75
N VAL A 57 -3.97 -3.16 13.12
CA VAL A 57 -3.44 -3.52 11.81
C VAL A 57 -4.60 -3.86 10.89
N VAL A 58 -4.61 -3.28 9.69
CA VAL A 58 -5.57 -3.64 8.65
C VAL A 58 -5.16 -4.97 8.05
N GLN A 59 -6.09 -5.92 7.98
CA GLN A 59 -5.88 -7.26 7.41
C GLN A 59 -7.20 -7.79 6.85
N ILE A 60 -7.11 -8.77 5.93
CA ILE A 60 -8.28 -9.37 5.26
C ILE A 60 -8.33 -10.90 5.35
N ARG A 61 -7.38 -11.52 6.06
CA ARG A 61 -7.21 -12.99 6.09
C ARG A 61 -7.98 -13.68 7.21
N ARG A 62 -8.33 -12.97 8.29
CA ARG A 62 -9.03 -13.52 9.46
C ARG A 62 -10.14 -12.59 9.91
N SER A 63 -11.09 -13.11 10.68
CA SER A 63 -12.18 -12.30 11.21
C SER A 63 -11.78 -11.53 12.48
N GLU A 64 -10.83 -12.03 13.27
CA GLU A 64 -10.41 -11.35 14.49
C GLU A 64 -9.51 -10.13 14.20
N ASN A 65 -9.66 -9.10 15.02
CA ASN A 65 -8.79 -7.92 15.00
C ASN A 65 -7.31 -8.33 15.17
N LEU A 66 -6.43 -7.61 14.51
CA LEU A 66 -4.98 -7.79 14.60
C LEU A 66 -4.36 -6.52 15.16
N THR A 67 -3.59 -6.66 16.24
CA THR A 67 -2.94 -5.53 16.90
C THR A 67 -1.50 -5.34 16.44
N LYS A 68 -1.00 -4.11 16.53
CA LYS A 68 0.42 -3.81 16.31
C LYS A 68 1.31 -4.48 17.35
N THR A 69 0.80 -4.68 18.56
CA THR A 69 1.50 -5.40 19.64
C THR A 69 1.78 -6.84 19.25
N GLU A 70 0.78 -7.55 18.71
CA GLU A 70 0.97 -8.91 18.18
C GLU A 70 2.03 -8.94 17.07
N LYS A 71 2.07 -7.92 16.22
CA LYS A 71 3.00 -7.83 15.07
C LYS A 71 4.35 -7.21 15.37
N LYS A 72 4.51 -6.55 16.52
CA LYS A 72 5.66 -5.72 16.86
C LYS A 72 5.91 -4.61 15.82
N TRP A 73 4.85 -3.97 15.32
CA TRP A 73 4.92 -2.90 14.31
C TRP A 73 4.72 -1.50 14.88
N PHE A 74 5.30 -1.22 16.05
CA PHE A 74 5.03 0.00 16.83
C PHE A 74 5.42 1.32 16.12
N ASP A 75 6.47 1.29 15.29
CA ASP A 75 7.09 2.51 14.72
C ASP A 75 6.50 2.92 13.35
N CYS A 76 5.45 2.25 12.89
CA CYS A 76 4.82 2.56 11.61
C CYS A 76 3.54 3.38 11.82
N PRO A 77 3.33 4.50 11.11
CA PRO A 77 2.10 5.30 11.27
C PRO A 77 0.86 4.51 10.84
N PHE A 78 0.98 3.72 9.77
CA PHE A 78 -0.02 2.77 9.33
C PHE A 78 0.54 1.35 9.36
N CYS A 79 -0.36 0.39 9.49
CA CYS A 79 -0.04 -1.03 9.41
C CYS A 79 -1.08 -1.74 8.58
N ILE A 80 -0.66 -2.29 7.43
CA ILE A 80 -1.50 -3.08 6.55
C ILE A 80 -0.75 -4.38 6.26
N GLU A 81 -1.31 -5.49 6.75
CA GLU A 81 -0.74 -6.84 6.58
C GLU A 81 -0.99 -7.33 5.15
N ASP A 82 0.04 -7.89 4.52
CA ASP A 82 -0.12 -8.70 3.31
C ASP A 82 -0.89 -10.00 3.63
N PRO A 83 -1.92 -10.37 2.86
CA PRO A 83 -2.78 -11.52 3.18
C PRO A 83 -2.04 -12.87 3.24
N PHE A 84 -0.88 -12.99 2.60
CA PHE A 84 -0.10 -14.23 2.56
C PHE A 84 1.27 -14.06 3.22
N LYS A 85 1.98 -12.97 2.92
CA LYS A 85 3.29 -12.66 3.50
C LYS A 85 3.13 -11.96 4.85
N LEU A 86 2.72 -12.71 5.87
CA LEU A 86 2.24 -12.15 7.15
C LEU A 86 3.23 -11.25 7.93
N HIS A 87 4.52 -11.27 7.61
CA HIS A 87 5.51 -10.38 8.20
C HIS A 87 5.73 -9.09 7.40
N HIS A 88 5.08 -8.95 6.24
CA HIS A 88 5.19 -7.82 5.35
C HIS A 88 4.12 -6.78 5.68
N ASN A 89 4.56 -5.62 6.18
CA ASN A 89 3.73 -4.41 6.26
C ASN A 89 3.81 -3.66 4.91
N LEU A 90 2.69 -3.60 4.18
CA LEU A 90 2.59 -2.92 2.88
C LEU A 90 2.85 -1.40 2.97
N THR A 91 2.78 -0.85 4.18
CA THR A 91 3.01 0.58 4.46
C THR A 91 4.37 0.87 5.10
N SER A 92 5.29 -0.11 5.13
CA SER A 92 6.62 0.04 5.73
C SER A 92 7.45 1.22 5.18
N ALA A 93 7.20 1.65 3.93
CA ALA A 93 7.85 2.80 3.32
C ALA A 93 7.19 4.15 3.63
N VAL A 94 5.98 4.16 4.21
CA VAL A 94 5.19 5.36 4.49
C VAL A 94 5.78 6.08 5.70
N SER A 95 6.20 7.33 5.52
CA SER A 95 6.63 8.18 6.63
C SER A 95 5.43 8.81 7.34
N TYR A 96 5.61 9.28 8.57
CA TYR A 96 4.58 10.00 9.33
C TYR A 96 4.01 11.19 8.55
N ASN A 97 4.85 11.99 7.88
CA ASN A 97 4.38 13.12 7.07
C ASN A 97 3.47 12.69 5.91
N VAL A 98 3.78 11.55 5.28
CA VAL A 98 2.95 10.99 4.20
C VAL A 98 1.65 10.43 4.78
N ALA A 99 1.71 9.73 5.92
CA ALA A 99 0.53 9.22 6.59
C ALA A 99 -0.43 10.33 7.04
N GLN A 100 0.10 11.37 7.68
CA GLN A 100 -0.68 12.55 8.07
C GLN A 100 -1.33 13.20 6.84
N PHE A 101 -0.58 13.34 5.75
CA PHE A 101 -1.13 13.88 4.51
C PHE A 101 -2.27 13.01 3.93
N ILE A 102 -2.14 11.69 3.98
CA ILE A 102 -3.22 10.76 3.59
C ILE A 102 -4.45 10.98 4.49
N MET A 103 -4.28 11.07 5.81
CA MET A 103 -5.38 11.35 6.75
C MET A 103 -6.07 12.68 6.44
N ASP A 104 -5.30 13.76 6.28
CA ASP A 104 -5.83 15.09 5.96
C ASP A 104 -6.61 15.08 4.65
N THR A 105 -6.15 14.31 3.66
CA THR A 105 -6.82 14.17 2.36
C THR A 105 -8.12 13.39 2.49
N MET A 106 -8.15 12.29 3.26
CA MET A 106 -9.38 11.55 3.55
C MET A 106 -10.41 12.43 4.28
N CYS A 107 -9.99 13.15 5.32
CA CYS A 107 -10.84 14.08 6.08
C CYS A 107 -11.47 15.15 5.17
N GLN A 108 -10.66 15.84 4.37
CA GLN A 108 -11.16 16.87 3.45
C GLN A 108 -12.11 16.30 2.40
N THR A 109 -11.78 15.14 1.84
CA THR A 109 -12.63 14.44 0.86
C THR A 109 -13.99 14.11 1.49
N ARG A 110 -13.99 13.59 2.72
CA ARG A 110 -15.21 13.21 3.43
C ARG A 110 -16.09 14.41 3.77
N GLN A 111 -15.49 15.52 4.18
CA GLN A 111 -16.20 16.78 4.43
C GLN A 111 -16.87 17.30 3.17
N LYS A 112 -16.14 17.36 2.04
CA LYS A 112 -16.69 17.85 0.77
C LYS A 112 -17.76 16.93 0.20
N LEU A 113 -17.60 15.62 0.34
CA LEU A 113 -18.64 14.68 -0.03
C LEU A 113 -19.93 14.91 0.79
N GLY A 114 -19.80 15.26 2.07
CA GLY A 114 -20.93 15.67 2.91
C GLY A 114 -21.60 16.96 2.41
N GLN A 115 -20.80 17.97 2.03
CA GLN A 115 -21.32 19.22 1.46
C GLN A 115 -22.06 18.99 0.14
N LEU A 116 -21.51 18.16 -0.76
CA LEU A 116 -22.18 17.79 -2.00
C LEU A 116 -23.51 17.07 -1.75
N LYS A 117 -23.55 16.12 -0.81
CA LYS A 117 -24.78 15.42 -0.44
C LYS A 117 -25.85 16.34 0.17
N ALA A 118 -25.45 17.42 0.83
CA ALA A 118 -26.37 18.40 1.41
C ALA A 118 -26.99 19.34 0.36
N LYS A 119 -26.45 19.39 -0.86
CA LYS A 119 -27.01 20.22 -1.94
C LYS A 119 -28.26 19.56 -2.52
N LYS A 120 -29.32 20.36 -2.71
CA LYS A 120 -30.58 19.92 -3.32
C LYS A 120 -30.41 19.56 -4.81
N GLU A 121 -29.56 20.30 -5.51
CA GLU A 121 -29.19 20.06 -6.90
C GLU A 121 -27.66 20.17 -7.05
N LEU A 122 -27.09 19.25 -7.83
CA LEU A 122 -25.66 19.18 -8.11
C LEU A 122 -25.39 19.69 -9.52
N THR A 123 -24.48 20.65 -9.64
CA THR A 123 -24.03 21.13 -10.95
C THR A 123 -22.76 20.40 -11.39
N PHE A 124 -22.47 20.42 -12.69
CA PHE A 124 -21.19 19.90 -13.22
C PHE A 124 -19.98 20.57 -12.56
N ASN A 125 -20.05 21.88 -12.32
CA ASN A 125 -18.98 22.65 -11.68
C ASN A 125 -18.75 22.20 -10.24
N ASP A 126 -19.79 21.80 -9.50
CA ASP A 126 -19.65 21.26 -8.14
C ASP A 126 -18.90 19.93 -8.14
N VAL A 127 -19.24 19.06 -9.08
CA VAL A 127 -18.56 17.76 -9.24
C VAL A 127 -17.10 17.97 -9.64
N GLN A 128 -16.83 18.87 -10.59
CA GLN A 128 -15.46 19.19 -10.99
C GLN A 128 -14.65 19.77 -9.83
N ALA A 129 -15.20 20.76 -9.10
CA ALA A 129 -14.53 21.35 -7.95
C ALA A 129 -14.19 20.31 -6.87
N PHE A 130 -15.10 19.35 -6.63
CA PHE A 130 -14.83 18.23 -5.75
C PHE A 130 -13.66 17.36 -6.25
N LEU A 131 -13.72 16.92 -7.52
CA LEU A 131 -12.69 16.08 -8.12
C LEU A 131 -11.31 16.74 -8.12
N GLU A 132 -11.23 18.03 -8.48
CA GLU A 132 -10.00 18.81 -8.43
C GLU A 132 -9.43 18.86 -7.02
N SER A 133 -10.31 18.95 -6.03
CA SER A 133 -9.87 19.05 -4.64
C SER A 133 -9.42 17.74 -4.01
N CYS A 134 -9.76 16.60 -4.64
CA CYS A 134 -9.23 15.29 -4.29
C CYS A 134 -7.84 15.05 -4.92
N ARG A 135 -7.39 15.90 -5.85
CA ARG A 135 -6.06 15.77 -6.47
C ARG A 135 -4.98 16.27 -5.53
N LEU A 136 -3.86 15.56 -5.49
CA LEU A 136 -2.70 15.96 -4.71
C LEU A 136 -2.05 17.20 -5.34
N PRO A 137 -1.74 18.25 -4.57
CA PRO A 137 -1.02 19.41 -5.10
C PRO A 137 0.33 18.97 -5.69
N HIS A 138 0.63 19.39 -6.91
CA HIS A 138 1.82 18.99 -7.67
C HIS A 138 3.13 19.13 -6.86
N ASN A 139 3.24 20.21 -6.08
CA ASN A 139 4.40 20.51 -5.24
C ASN A 139 4.62 19.48 -4.13
N ARG A 140 3.54 18.87 -3.63
CA ARG A 140 3.60 17.83 -2.58
C ARG A 140 3.95 16.47 -3.16
N VAL A 141 3.51 16.14 -4.38
CA VAL A 141 3.92 14.89 -5.07
C VAL A 141 5.45 14.83 -5.25
N LEU A 142 6.08 15.95 -5.57
CA LEU A 142 7.55 16.05 -5.67
C LEU A 142 8.26 15.80 -4.33
N SER A 143 7.68 16.28 -3.22
CA SER A 143 8.25 16.04 -1.88
C SER A 143 8.20 14.56 -1.47
N VAL A 144 7.08 13.88 -1.76
CA VAL A 144 6.90 12.45 -1.45
C VAL A 144 7.83 11.60 -2.32
N THR A 145 7.89 11.87 -3.63
CA THR A 145 8.75 11.12 -4.57
C THR A 145 10.24 11.30 -4.29
N ARG A 146 10.68 12.49 -3.84
CA ARG A 146 12.08 12.76 -3.47
C ARG A 146 12.51 11.95 -2.23
N VAL A 147 11.65 11.85 -1.22
CA VAL A 147 11.90 11.04 -0.01
C VAL A 147 11.99 9.55 -0.36
N VAL A 148 11.11 9.06 -1.25
CA VAL A 148 11.16 7.68 -1.74
C VAL A 148 12.48 7.41 -2.49
N LYS A 149 12.86 8.26 -3.46
CA LYS A 149 14.13 8.09 -4.20
C LYS A 149 15.35 8.05 -3.29
N GLN A 150 15.41 8.92 -2.28
CA GLN A 150 16.55 8.94 -1.33
C GLN A 150 16.67 7.66 -0.49
N ARG A 151 15.56 6.99 -0.14
CA ARG A 151 15.58 5.73 0.60
C ARG A 151 16.02 4.51 -0.23
N TYR A 152 15.80 4.53 -1.54
CA TYR A 152 16.20 3.44 -2.45
C TYR A 152 17.55 3.67 -3.13
N MET A 153 18.18 4.84 -2.98
CA MET A 153 19.57 5.04 -3.40
C MET A 153 20.50 4.35 -2.40
N LYS A 154 21.07 3.19 -2.77
CA LYS A 154 22.22 2.63 -2.05
C LYS A 154 23.30 3.71 -1.92
N PRO A 155 23.92 3.91 -0.75
CA PRO A 155 25.08 4.79 -0.67
C PRO A 155 26.14 4.26 -1.64
N GLU A 156 26.50 5.05 -2.65
CA GLU A 156 27.65 4.74 -3.48
C GLU A 156 28.85 4.55 -2.55
N LYS A 157 29.48 3.37 -2.64
CA LYS A 157 30.73 3.11 -1.92
C LYS A 157 31.73 4.18 -2.36
N LYS A 158 32.04 5.15 -1.50
CA LYS A 158 33.10 6.13 -1.74
C LYS A 158 34.38 5.35 -2.02
N LYS A 159 34.81 5.31 -3.29
CA LYS A 159 36.11 4.77 -3.68
C LYS A 159 37.17 5.59 -2.93
N LYS A 160 37.91 4.95 -2.02
CA LYS A 160 39.11 5.53 -1.41
C LYS A 160 40.03 5.94 -2.57
N LYS A 161 40.30 7.23 -2.72
CA LYS A 161 41.35 7.73 -3.61
C LYS A 161 42.69 7.23 -3.04
N LEU A 162 43.23 6.17 -3.63
CA LEU A 162 44.64 5.84 -3.46
C LEU A 162 45.38 6.60 -4.56
N GLY A 163 46.14 7.61 -4.16
CA GLY A 163 47.04 8.32 -5.06
C GLY A 163 48.17 7.40 -5.51
N ASN A 164 48.49 7.42 -6.80
CA ASN A 164 49.81 7.85 -7.28
C ASN A 164 49.89 7.75 -8.81
N ASN A 165 50.55 8.76 -9.38
CA ASN A 165 50.91 8.91 -10.77
C ASN A 165 51.80 7.76 -11.27
N VAL A 166 51.44 7.11 -12.39
CA VAL A 166 52.38 6.65 -13.42
C VAL A 166 51.65 6.67 -14.77
N GLY A 167 52.27 7.29 -15.79
CA GLY A 167 51.73 7.46 -17.15
C GLY A 167 51.60 6.15 -17.97
N PRO A 168 51.12 6.25 -19.22
CA PRO A 168 50.60 5.12 -19.97
C PRO A 168 51.72 4.22 -20.48
N LYS A 169 51.69 2.94 -20.12
CA LYS A 169 52.37 1.87 -20.85
C LYS A 169 51.32 1.02 -21.56
N GLU A 170 51.32 1.17 -22.88
CA GLU A 170 50.83 0.20 -23.85
C GLU A 170 51.39 -1.20 -23.55
N LEU A 171 50.60 -2.27 -23.72
CA LEU A 171 51.04 -3.59 -24.21
C LEU A 171 49.88 -4.61 -24.25
N SER A 172 49.45 -4.87 -25.49
CA SER A 172 49.04 -6.16 -26.11
C SER A 172 48.07 -7.12 -25.39
N LEU A 173 46.92 -7.38 -26.05
CA LEU A 173 46.08 -8.56 -25.87
C LEU A 173 46.82 -9.83 -26.34
N VAL A 174 46.92 -10.83 -25.47
CA VAL A 174 47.21 -12.22 -25.86
C VAL A 174 45.95 -13.05 -25.62
N ILE A 175 45.33 -13.51 -26.70
CA ILE A 175 44.19 -14.43 -26.67
C ILE A 175 44.76 -15.85 -26.67
N ASN A 176 44.61 -16.58 -25.57
CA ASN A 176 44.93 -18.00 -25.51
C ASN A 176 43.65 -18.82 -25.76
N HIS A 177 43.50 -19.34 -26.98
CA HIS A 177 42.64 -20.49 -27.23
C HIS A 177 43.36 -21.75 -26.73
N LYS A 178 42.76 -22.47 -25.78
CA LYS A 178 43.08 -23.88 -25.54
C LYS A 178 42.18 -24.73 -26.43
N VAL A 179 42.81 -25.63 -27.18
CA VAL A 179 42.22 -26.71 -27.98
C VAL A 179 41.41 -27.64 -27.09
#